data_AF-A0A7W2R5G7-F1
#
_entry.id   AF-A0A7W2R5G7-F1
#
_cell.length_a   1.000
_cell.length_b   1.000
_cell.length_c   1.000
_cell.angle_alpha   90.00
_cell.angle_beta   90.00
_cell.angle_gamma   90.00
#
_symmetry.space_group_name_H-M   'P 1'
#
loop_
_entity.id
_entity.type
_entity.pdbx_description
1 polymer ?
#
loop_
_entity_poly.entity_id
_entity_poly.type
_entity_poly.pdbx_seq_one_letter_code
_entity_poly.pdbx_strand_id
1 'polypeptide(L)'
;PEITYDEPGIYSYSLTVTNAEGETGSYTGSVSAIVAYCRTTFEYGTFFNINNVKVGTIDHAPGLDNYNNYYNSVNTEFRSGETYEITINADPGKGGQFDENRVRVWADWNFDGQFSEDELIISKNVAFTDYV
;
A
#
# COMPACT_ATOMS: atom_id res chain seq x y z
N PRO A 1 30.43 1.41 -11.18
CA PRO A 1 29.77 0.22 -11.77
C PRO A 1 28.32 0.61 -12.06
N GLU A 2 27.75 0.10 -13.14
CA GLU A 2 26.32 0.20 -13.43
C GLU A 2 25.70 -1.15 -13.06
N ILE A 3 24.61 -1.15 -12.30
CA ILE A 3 23.88 -2.35 -11.89
C ILE A 3 22.45 -2.16 -12.37
N THR A 4 21.94 -3.14 -13.11
CA THR A 4 20.55 -3.19 -13.57
C THR A 4 19.81 -4.20 -12.73
N TYR A 5 18.60 -3.83 -12.30
CA TYR A 5 17.69 -4.72 -11.59
C TYR A 5 16.52 -5.06 -12.53
N ASP A 6 16.27 -6.35 -12.71
CA ASP A 6 15.23 -6.84 -13.61
C ASP A 6 13.84 -6.89 -12.94
N GLU A 7 13.82 -6.83 -11.60
CA GLU A 7 12.60 -6.83 -10.79
C GLU A 7 12.38 -5.46 -10.13
N PRO A 8 11.13 -5.02 -9.94
CA PRO A 8 10.82 -3.91 -9.05
C PRO A 8 11.17 -4.27 -7.59
N GLY A 9 11.51 -3.27 -6.78
CA GLY A 9 11.86 -3.50 -5.38
C GLY A 9 12.72 -2.41 -4.75
N ILE A 10 12.88 -2.49 -3.44
CA ILE A 10 13.91 -1.74 -2.70
C ILE A 10 15.19 -2.56 -2.63
N TYR A 11 16.27 -2.00 -3.16
CA TYR A 11 17.60 -2.59 -3.12
C TYR A 11 18.49 -1.81 -2.15
N SER A 12 19.02 -2.50 -1.14
CA SER A 12 20.05 -1.95 -0.25
C SER A 12 21.44 -2.16 -0.84
N TYR A 13 22.31 -1.18 -0.67
CA TYR A 13 23.71 -1.26 -1.10
C TYR A 13 24.65 -0.81 0.01
N SER A 14 25.87 -1.33 -0.03
CA SER A 14 26.99 -0.92 0.83
C SER A 14 28.23 -0.70 -0.02
N LEU A 15 28.82 0.48 0.09
CA LEU A 15 30.12 0.82 -0.49
C LEU A 15 31.16 0.78 0.62
N THR A 16 32.12 -0.12 0.52
CA THR A 16 33.27 -0.17 1.43
C THR A 16 34.52 0.33 0.70
N VAL A 17 35.25 1.26 1.31
CA VAL A 17 36.52 1.78 0.81
C VAL A 17 37.62 1.44 1.80
N THR A 18 38.75 0.95 1.31
CA THR A 18 39.93 0.63 2.10
C THR A 18 41.12 1.46 1.63
N ASN A 19 41.85 2.11 2.54
CA ASN A 19 43.09 2.82 2.20
C ASN A 19 44.30 1.89 2.16
N ALA A 20 45.48 2.44 1.83
CA ALA A 20 46.72 1.65 1.72
C ALA A 20 47.17 1.07 3.06
N GLU A 21 46.76 1.71 4.16
CA GLU A 21 47.02 1.34 5.54
C GLU A 21 46.08 0.24 6.06
N GLY A 22 45.05 -0.13 5.27
CA GLY A 22 44.08 -1.17 5.61
C GLY A 22 42.88 -0.69 6.43
N GLU A 23 42.74 0.62 6.67
CA GLU A 23 41.58 1.21 7.31
C GLU A 23 40.37 1.18 6.37
N THR A 24 39.18 0.89 6.91
CA THR A 24 37.95 0.76 6.13
C THR A 24 36.91 1.79 6.55
N GLY A 25 36.17 2.30 5.57
CA GLY A 25 34.95 3.07 5.78
C GLY A 25 33.82 2.48 4.92
N SER A 26 32.59 2.49 5.45
CA SER A 26 31.41 2.00 4.73
C SER A 26 30.35 3.08 4.60
N TYR A 27 29.69 3.12 3.45
CA TYR A 27 28.50 3.92 3.20
C TYR A 27 27.36 3.01 2.73
N THR A 28 26.22 3.05 3.40
CA THR A 28 25.03 2.27 3.05
C THR A 28 23.91 3.16 2.56
N GLY A 29 23.11 2.65 1.62
CA GLY A 29 21.89 3.33 1.17
C GLY A 29 20.90 2.35 0.54
N SER A 30 19.80 2.89 0.03
CA SER A 30 18.79 2.14 -0.70
C SER A 30 18.36 2.88 -1.97
N VAL A 31 17.92 2.12 -2.97
CA VAL A 31 17.31 2.63 -4.20
C VAL A 31 16.06 1.82 -4.51
N SER A 32 15.02 2.48 -5.02
CA SER A 32 13.80 1.82 -5.47
C SER A 32 13.82 1.71 -7.00
N ALA A 33 13.68 0.50 -7.53
CA ALA A 33 13.34 0.30 -8.94
C ALA A 33 11.86 0.64 -9.15
N ILE A 34 11.49 1.15 -10.34
CA ILE A 34 10.11 1.58 -10.62
C ILE A 34 9.16 0.40 -10.41
N VAL A 35 8.21 0.57 -9.50
CA VAL A 35 7.17 -0.41 -9.22
C VAL A 35 5.97 -0.16 -10.13
N ALA A 36 5.54 -1.19 -10.84
CA ALA A 36 4.31 -1.16 -11.64
C ALA A 36 3.25 -2.03 -10.96
N TYR A 37 2.18 -1.39 -10.48
CA TYR A 37 1.06 -2.10 -9.89
C TYR A 37 0.09 -2.60 -10.95
N CYS A 38 -0.32 -3.86 -10.83
CA CYS A 38 -1.36 -4.42 -11.68
C CYS A 38 -2.69 -3.69 -11.48
N ARG A 39 -3.40 -3.42 -12.58
CA ARG A 39 -4.76 -2.91 -12.52
C ARG A 39 -5.69 -4.07 -12.14
N THR A 40 -6.47 -3.88 -11.08
CA THR A 40 -7.42 -4.91 -10.63
C THR A 40 -8.55 -5.12 -11.64
N THR A 41 -9.03 -6.36 -11.72
CA THR A 41 -10.30 -6.72 -12.33
C THR A 41 -11.32 -6.92 -11.23
N PHE A 42 -12.52 -6.37 -11.40
CA PHE A 42 -13.57 -6.41 -10.40
C PHE A 42 -14.81 -7.07 -10.98
N GLU A 43 -15.52 -7.81 -10.11
CA GLU A 43 -16.87 -8.28 -10.34
C GLU A 43 -17.75 -7.56 -9.30
N TYR A 44 -18.95 -7.12 -9.69
CA TYR A 44 -19.91 -6.46 -8.78
C TYR A 44 -19.48 -5.14 -8.14
N GLY A 45 -18.53 -4.37 -8.66
CA GLY A 45 -18.03 -3.15 -7.99
C GLY A 45 -19.01 -1.96 -7.90
N THR A 46 -20.31 -2.16 -8.15
CA THR A 46 -21.39 -1.21 -7.77
C THR A 46 -22.17 -1.63 -6.52
N PHE A 47 -21.88 -2.81 -5.95
CA PHE A 47 -22.56 -3.42 -4.81
C PHE A 47 -21.83 -3.21 -3.48
N PHE A 48 -20.70 -2.50 -3.48
CA PHE A 48 -19.96 -2.12 -2.29
C PHE A 48 -18.94 -1.05 -2.65
N ASN A 49 -18.91 0.06 -1.91
CA ASN A 49 -18.02 1.19 -2.19
C ASN A 49 -17.23 1.60 -0.95
N ILE A 50 -16.00 2.05 -1.16
CA ILE A 50 -15.25 2.82 -0.16
C ILE A 50 -15.53 4.28 -0.43
N ASN A 51 -16.02 5.01 0.57
CA ASN A 51 -16.39 6.42 0.41
C ASN A 51 -15.42 7.37 1.10
N ASN A 52 -14.60 6.89 2.03
CA ASN A 52 -13.54 7.67 2.65
C ASN A 52 -12.47 6.77 3.28
N VAL A 53 -11.22 7.20 3.16
CA VAL A 53 -10.06 6.61 3.84
C VAL A 53 -9.34 7.71 4.60
N LYS A 54 -9.09 7.49 5.89
CA LYS A 54 -8.27 8.35 6.74
C LYS A 54 -7.10 7.58 7.33
N VAL A 55 -5.91 8.15 7.23
CA VAL A 55 -4.69 7.64 7.86
C VAL A 55 -3.62 8.73 7.83
N GLY A 56 -3.00 9.03 8.98
CA GLY A 56 -2.02 10.12 9.06
C GLY A 56 -2.63 11.46 8.63
N THR A 57 -2.04 12.12 7.62
CA THR A 57 -2.60 13.35 7.02
C THR A 57 -3.59 13.09 5.88
N ILE A 58 -3.81 11.83 5.49
CA ILE A 58 -4.79 11.47 4.47
C ILE A 58 -6.19 11.53 5.10
N ASP A 59 -7.08 12.28 4.46
CA ASP A 59 -8.53 12.22 4.61
C ASP A 59 -9.12 12.41 3.21
N HIS A 60 -9.40 11.29 2.52
CA HIS A 60 -9.72 11.31 1.10
C HIS A 60 -10.93 10.45 0.79
N ALA A 61 -11.88 11.02 0.04
CA ALA A 61 -12.98 10.29 -0.57
C ALA A 61 -12.56 9.85 -1.97
N PRO A 62 -12.37 8.53 -2.22
CA PRO A 62 -12.04 8.06 -3.56
C PRO A 62 -13.24 8.21 -4.50
N GLY A 63 -12.99 8.10 -5.80
CA GLY A 63 -14.04 7.98 -6.80
C GLY A 63 -14.86 6.71 -6.54
N LEU A 64 -16.15 6.75 -6.88
CA LEU A 64 -17.06 5.61 -6.77
C LEU A 64 -16.98 4.67 -7.99
N ASP A 65 -15.89 4.76 -8.73
CA ASP A 65 -15.53 3.80 -9.77
C ASP A 65 -14.83 2.61 -9.14
N ASN A 66 -14.93 1.45 -9.77
CA ASN A 66 -14.44 0.19 -9.22
C ASN A 66 -12.92 0.17 -8.91
N TYR A 67 -12.13 0.99 -9.59
CA TYR A 67 -10.70 1.15 -9.33
C TYR A 67 -10.27 2.60 -9.52
N ASN A 68 -9.58 3.13 -8.52
CA ASN A 68 -8.97 4.46 -8.55
C ASN A 68 -7.51 4.34 -8.07
N ASN A 69 -6.64 5.17 -8.63
CA ASN A 69 -5.21 5.21 -8.27
C ASN A 69 -4.84 6.63 -7.80
N TYR A 70 -4.33 6.72 -6.58
CA TYR A 70 -3.94 7.98 -5.93
C TYR A 70 -2.46 8.05 -5.56
N TYR A 71 -1.64 7.11 -6.06
CA TYR A 71 -0.24 6.94 -5.65
C TYR A 71 0.58 8.26 -5.69
N ASN A 72 0.38 9.09 -6.72
CA ASN A 72 1.11 10.35 -6.91
C ASN A 72 0.37 11.59 -6.41
N SER A 73 -0.86 11.47 -5.92
CA SER A 73 -1.74 12.61 -5.61
C SER A 73 -2.21 12.67 -4.15
N VAL A 74 -2.21 11.54 -3.44
CA VAL A 74 -2.61 11.45 -2.03
C VAL A 74 -1.56 10.66 -1.28
N ASN A 75 -0.90 11.31 -0.31
CA ASN A 75 0.16 10.69 0.49
C ASN A 75 0.19 11.30 1.91
N THR A 76 0.86 10.58 2.81
CA THR A 76 1.21 11.01 4.16
C THR A 76 2.59 10.45 4.49
N GLU A 77 3.31 11.11 5.39
CA GLU A 77 4.55 10.58 5.95
C GLU A 77 4.26 9.66 7.14
N PHE A 78 4.96 8.54 7.20
CA PHE A 78 4.96 7.61 8.33
C PHE A 78 6.34 7.56 8.98
N ARG A 79 6.37 7.44 10.30
CA ARG A 79 7.60 7.26 11.07
C ARG A 79 7.66 5.84 11.60
N SER A 80 8.83 5.23 11.46
CA SER A 80 9.06 3.88 11.99
C SER A 80 8.90 3.85 13.50
N GLY A 81 8.25 2.81 14.02
CA GLY A 81 7.96 2.63 15.45
C GLY A 81 6.69 3.35 15.94
N GLU A 82 6.08 4.21 15.12
CA GLU A 82 4.82 4.86 15.46
C GLU A 82 3.61 4.01 15.04
N THR A 83 2.48 4.20 15.72
CA THR A 83 1.20 3.57 15.37
C THR A 83 0.26 4.61 14.76
N TYR A 84 -0.36 4.25 13.64
CA TYR A 84 -1.30 5.10 12.92
C TYR A 84 -2.67 4.43 12.83
N GLU A 85 -3.72 5.15 13.20
CA GLU A 85 -5.08 4.68 13.02
C GLU A 85 -5.50 4.78 11.55
N ILE A 86 -6.13 3.72 11.05
CA ILE A 86 -6.75 3.69 9.72
C ILE A 86 -8.26 3.66 9.91
N THR A 87 -8.94 4.69 9.41
CA THR A 87 -10.41 4.72 9.35
C THR A 87 -10.85 4.54 7.90
N ILE A 88 -11.74 3.57 7.67
CA ILE A 88 -12.34 3.34 6.36
C ILE A 88 -13.84 3.40 6.52
N ASN A 89 -14.47 4.33 5.79
CA ASN A 89 -15.92 4.39 5.66
C ASN A 89 -16.31 3.75 4.34
N ALA A 90 -17.25 2.81 4.43
CA ALA A 90 -17.81 2.11 3.30
C ALA A 90 -19.32 2.34 3.20
N ASP A 91 -19.87 2.13 2.01
CA ASP A 91 -21.28 2.24 1.70
C ASP A 91 -21.73 0.97 0.97
N PRO A 92 -22.94 0.47 1.27
CA PRO A 92 -23.43 -0.76 0.66
C PRO A 92 -23.66 -0.61 -0.84
N GLY A 93 -23.73 0.59 -1.41
CA GLY A 93 -24.05 0.78 -2.82
C GLY A 93 -25.36 0.10 -3.20
N LYS A 94 -25.30 -0.80 -4.19
CA LYS A 94 -26.43 -1.67 -4.58
C LYS A 94 -26.51 -2.99 -3.79
N GLY A 95 -25.60 -3.20 -2.86
CA GLY A 95 -25.56 -4.36 -1.97
C GLY A 95 -26.74 -4.39 -1.00
N GLY A 96 -27.26 -5.58 -0.77
CA GLY A 96 -28.37 -5.85 0.12
C GLY A 96 -27.96 -6.45 1.46
N GLN A 97 -28.96 -6.69 2.31
CA GLN A 97 -28.80 -7.25 3.66
C GLN A 97 -28.09 -8.61 3.70
N PHE A 98 -28.18 -9.39 2.62
CA PHE A 98 -27.60 -10.73 2.53
C PHE A 98 -26.24 -10.79 1.84
N ASP A 99 -25.71 -9.63 1.42
CA ASP A 99 -24.40 -9.58 0.77
C ASP A 99 -23.28 -9.55 1.82
N GLU A 100 -22.28 -10.40 1.61
CA GLU A 100 -21.09 -10.46 2.46
C GLU A 100 -20.01 -9.55 1.88
N ASN A 101 -19.81 -8.40 2.52
CA ASN A 101 -18.79 -7.44 2.12
C ASN A 101 -17.54 -7.58 3.00
N ARG A 102 -16.38 -7.26 2.41
CA ARG A 102 -15.11 -7.31 3.12
C ARG A 102 -14.20 -6.18 2.69
N VAL A 103 -13.67 -5.45 3.68
CA VAL A 103 -12.61 -4.46 3.48
C VAL A 103 -11.28 -5.10 3.81
N ARG A 104 -10.31 -4.94 2.90
CA ARG A 104 -8.94 -5.38 3.10
C ARG A 104 -7.97 -4.24 2.79
N VAL A 105 -6.88 -4.18 3.56
CA VAL A 105 -5.81 -3.20 3.40
C VAL A 105 -4.50 -3.96 3.38
N TRP A 106 -3.65 -3.63 2.41
CA TRP A 106 -2.29 -4.13 2.29
C TRP A 106 -1.31 -2.96 2.33
N ALA A 107 -0.09 -3.25 2.78
CA ALA A 107 1.05 -2.37 2.61
C ALA A 107 2.15 -3.16 1.91
N ASP A 108 2.49 -2.74 0.69
CA ASP A 108 3.60 -3.30 -0.09
C ASP A 108 4.92 -2.87 0.57
N TRP A 109 5.45 -3.70 1.47
CA TRP A 109 6.60 -3.35 2.32
C TRP A 109 7.92 -3.54 1.58
N ASN A 110 7.95 -4.48 0.66
CA ASN A 110 9.14 -4.85 -0.11
C ASN A 110 9.22 -4.12 -1.46
N PHE A 111 8.16 -3.39 -1.85
CA PHE A 111 8.00 -2.66 -3.10
C PHE A 111 8.12 -3.56 -4.33
N ASP A 112 7.66 -4.80 -4.25
CA ASP A 112 7.72 -5.77 -5.36
C ASP A 112 6.52 -5.66 -6.34
N GLY A 113 5.56 -4.77 -6.04
CA GLY A 113 4.40 -4.52 -6.89
C GLY A 113 3.30 -5.57 -6.78
N GLN A 114 3.44 -6.53 -5.88
CA GLN A 114 2.42 -7.51 -5.50
C GLN A 114 1.85 -7.12 -4.14
N PHE A 115 0.63 -7.61 -3.85
CA PHE A 115 0.01 -7.45 -2.54
C PHE A 115 -0.23 -8.85 -1.99
N SER A 116 0.77 -9.40 -1.30
CA SER A 116 0.73 -10.77 -0.80
C SER A 116 0.02 -10.88 0.55
N GLU A 117 -0.25 -12.10 1.02
CA GLU A 117 -0.97 -12.30 2.30
C GLU A 117 -0.11 -11.93 3.53
N ASP A 118 1.22 -11.96 3.43
CA ASP A 118 2.12 -11.47 4.48
C ASP A 118 2.18 -9.93 4.57
N GLU A 119 1.61 -9.23 3.59
CA GLU A 119 1.46 -7.77 3.54
C GLU A 119 0.06 -7.28 3.93
N LEU A 120 -0.86 -8.22 4.19
CA LEU A 120 -2.22 -7.93 4.62
C LEU A 120 -2.21 -7.39 6.06
N ILE A 121 -2.60 -6.12 6.21
CA ILE A 121 -2.61 -5.44 7.51
C ILE A 121 -3.99 -5.48 8.16
N ILE A 122 -5.05 -5.36 7.34
CA ILE A 122 -6.44 -5.35 7.81
C ILE A 122 -7.26 -6.27 6.90
N SER A 123 -8.08 -7.14 7.50
CA SER A 123 -9.16 -7.85 6.80
C SER A 123 -10.38 -7.90 7.71
N LYS A 124 -11.43 -7.18 7.33
CA LYS A 124 -12.64 -7.03 8.14
C LYS A 124 -13.88 -7.28 7.29
N ASN A 125 -14.74 -8.19 7.76
CA ASN A 125 -16.08 -8.34 7.20
C ASN A 125 -16.93 -7.14 7.61
N VAL A 126 -17.71 -6.62 6.67
CA VAL A 126 -18.63 -5.51 6.87
C VAL A 126 -20.04 -6.06 6.68
N ALA A 127 -20.77 -6.19 7.78
CA ALA A 127 -22.16 -6.60 7.76
C ALA A 127 -23.04 -5.44 7.31
N PHE A 128 -24.21 -5.73 6.75
CA PHE A 128 -25.16 -4.68 6.39
C PHE A 128 -25.60 -3.81 7.58
N THR A 129 -25.57 -4.35 8.81
CA THR A 129 -25.85 -3.58 10.02
C THR A 129 -24.74 -2.61 10.42
N ASP A 130 -23.54 -2.72 9.84
CA ASP A 130 -22.43 -1.81 10.14
C ASP A 130 -22.60 -0.44 9.47
N TYR A 131 -23.57 -0.30 8.56
CA TYR A 131 -23.90 0.97 7.88
C TYR A 131 -24.98 1.79 8.59
N VAL A 132 -25.64 1.23 9.62
CA VAL A 132 -26.86 1.78 10.25
C VAL A 132 -26.55 2.53 11.54
#